data_AF-A0A6P0R6Z7-F1
#
_entry.id   AF-A0A6P0R6Z7-F1
#
_cell.length_a   1.000
_cell.length_b   1.000
_cell.length_c   1.000
_cell.angle_alpha   90.00
_cell.angle_beta   90.00
_cell.angle_gamma   90.00
#
_symmetry.space_group_name_H-M   'P 1'
#
loop_
_entity.id
_entity.type
_entity.pdbx_description
1 polymer ?
#
loop_
_entity_poly.entity_id
_entity_poly.type
_entity_poly.pdbx_seq_one_letter_code
_entity_poly.pdbx_strand_id
1 'polypeptide(L)'
;MTQTSVEKNTAIKRISAIIDRVMENDSLYQELDKNQLIQSFSTLLDRVSPQMVISLDNERLTKRVRGVMSIELFSTIFDDFTPEQIEMFNAVVEGRY
;
A
#
# COMPACT_ATOMS: atom_id res chain seq x y z
N MET A 1 10.80 -16.98 -20.26
CA MET A 1 9.93 -16.40 -19.21
C MET A 1 9.17 -17.54 -18.55
N THR A 2 9.14 -17.62 -17.23
CA THR A 2 8.42 -18.69 -16.49
C THR A 2 6.98 -18.25 -16.19
N GLN A 3 6.06 -19.21 -16.03
CA GLN A 3 4.65 -18.97 -15.71
C GLN A 3 4.47 -18.02 -14.50
N THR A 4 5.27 -18.21 -13.45
CA THR A 4 5.29 -17.37 -12.24
C THR A 4 5.63 -15.90 -12.53
N SER A 5 6.49 -15.62 -13.51
CA SER A 5 6.84 -14.24 -13.91
C SER A 5 5.69 -13.56 -14.64
N VAL A 6 4.93 -14.30 -15.44
CA VAL A 6 3.74 -13.77 -16.15
C VAL A 6 2.64 -13.40 -15.14
N GLU A 7 2.38 -14.28 -14.17
CA GLU A 7 1.38 -14.02 -13.13
C GLU A 7 1.75 -12.82 -12.25
N LYS A 8 3.03 -12.71 -11.84
CA LYS A 8 3.51 -11.54 -11.09
C LYS A 8 3.28 -10.24 -11.86
N ASN A 9 3.61 -10.21 -13.15
CA ASN A 9 3.39 -9.03 -13.99
C ASN A 9 1.90 -8.67 -14.13
N THR A 10 1.03 -9.66 -14.27
CA THR A 10 -0.42 -9.44 -14.34
C THR A 10 -0.98 -8.89 -13.02
N ALA A 11 -0.54 -9.44 -11.88
CA ALA A 11 -0.91 -8.95 -10.56
C ALA A 11 -0.46 -7.48 -10.35
N ILE A 12 0.79 -7.16 -10.69
CA ILE A 12 1.32 -5.79 -10.62
C ILE A 12 0.54 -4.83 -11.50
N LYS A 13 0.17 -5.21 -12.73
CA LYS A 13 -0.65 -4.36 -13.60
C LYS A 13 -2.01 -4.04 -12.96
N ARG A 14 -2.69 -5.04 -12.37
CA ARG A 14 -3.97 -4.82 -11.67
C ARG A 14 -3.80 -3.90 -10.46
N ILE A 15 -2.76 -4.11 -9.66
CA ILE A 15 -2.46 -3.27 -8.50
C ILE A 15 -2.16 -1.84 -8.92
N SER A 16 -1.31 -1.63 -9.93
CA SER A 16 -0.93 -0.31 -10.43
C SER A 16 -2.15 0.51 -10.86
N ALA A 17 -3.09 -0.11 -11.60
CA ALA A 17 -4.33 0.56 -12.00
C ALA A 17 -5.22 0.96 -10.80
N ILE A 18 -5.19 0.19 -9.71
CA ILE A 18 -5.90 0.52 -8.47
C ILE A 18 -5.19 1.67 -7.74
N ILE A 19 -3.86 1.66 -7.67
CA ILE A 19 -3.07 2.75 -7.08
C ILE A 19 -3.41 4.06 -7.79
N ASP A 20 -3.38 4.06 -9.13
CA ASP A 20 -3.74 5.23 -9.95
C ASP A 20 -5.13 5.75 -9.57
N ARG A 21 -6.12 4.87 -9.57
CA ARG A 21 -7.49 5.25 -9.19
C ARG A 21 -7.57 5.77 -7.75
N VAL A 22 -6.84 5.20 -6.80
CA VAL A 22 -6.88 5.66 -5.40
C VAL A 22 -6.24 7.05 -5.28
N MET A 23 -5.07 7.27 -5.89
CA MET A 23 -4.37 8.56 -5.85
C MET A 23 -5.13 9.67 -6.58
N GLU A 24 -5.82 9.34 -7.68
CA GLU A 24 -6.65 10.31 -8.41
C GLU A 24 -7.88 10.77 -7.62
N ASN A 25 -8.47 9.88 -6.80
CA ASN A 25 -9.74 10.12 -6.13
C ASN A 25 -9.61 10.54 -4.65
N ASP A 26 -8.43 10.46 -4.07
CA ASP A 26 -8.21 10.70 -2.64
C ASP A 26 -6.89 11.44 -2.41
N SER A 27 -7.01 12.73 -2.05
CA SER A 27 -5.87 13.63 -1.84
C SER A 27 -4.91 13.14 -0.77
N LEU A 28 -5.39 12.31 0.17
CA LEU A 28 -4.58 11.72 1.22
C LEU A 28 -3.40 10.91 0.66
N TYR A 29 -3.57 10.29 -0.51
CA TYR A 29 -2.56 9.41 -1.10
C TYR A 29 -1.77 10.07 -2.23
N GLN A 30 -2.04 11.34 -2.56
CA GLN A 30 -1.41 12.01 -3.71
C GLN A 30 0.09 12.23 -3.55
N GLU A 31 0.56 12.38 -2.31
CA GLU A 31 1.97 12.63 -1.99
C GLU A 31 2.82 11.35 -1.95
N LEU A 32 2.19 10.17 -2.03
CA LEU A 32 2.91 8.90 -2.04
C LEU A 32 3.68 8.69 -3.35
N ASP A 33 4.90 8.15 -3.25
CA ASP A 33 5.66 7.73 -4.42
C ASP A 33 5.09 6.42 -5.00
N LYS A 34 4.40 6.54 -6.13
CA LYS A 34 3.84 5.39 -6.86
C LYS A 34 4.88 4.33 -7.21
N ASN A 35 6.11 4.71 -7.55
CA ASN A 35 7.15 3.74 -7.87
C ASN A 35 7.56 2.95 -6.62
N GLN A 36 7.67 3.61 -5.46
CA GLN A 36 7.91 2.93 -4.19
C GLN A 36 6.77 1.98 -3.85
N LEU A 37 5.51 2.40 -4.00
CA LEU A 37 4.35 1.52 -3.80
C LEU A 37 4.42 0.27 -4.70
N ILE A 38 4.71 0.43 -6.00
CA ILE A 38 4.85 -0.69 -6.92
C ILE A 38 5.97 -1.64 -6.48
N GLN A 39 7.10 -1.12 -5.98
CA GLN A 39 8.18 -1.94 -5.45
C GLN A 39 7.79 -2.69 -4.16
N SER A 40 7.08 -2.02 -3.24
CA SER A 40 6.53 -2.66 -2.04
C SER A 40 5.59 -3.81 -2.42
N PHE A 41 4.67 -3.59 -3.37
CA PHE A 41 3.80 -4.67 -3.87
C PHE A 41 4.56 -5.76 -4.62
N SER A 42 5.58 -5.43 -5.40
CA SER A 42 6.43 -6.41 -6.08
C SER A 42 7.13 -7.32 -5.07
N THR A 43 7.62 -6.74 -3.98
CA THR A 43 8.26 -7.47 -2.87
C THR A 43 7.24 -8.32 -2.09
N LEU A 44 6.02 -7.82 -1.87
CA LEU A 44 4.94 -8.59 -1.25
C LEU A 44 4.57 -9.81 -2.09
N LEU A 45 4.52 -9.67 -3.42
CA LEU A 45 4.25 -10.76 -4.35
C LEU A 45 5.36 -11.82 -4.42
N ASP A 46 6.54 -11.57 -3.85
CA ASP A 46 7.54 -12.62 -3.64
C ASP A 46 7.21 -13.51 -2.42
N ARG A 47 6.30 -13.04 -1.55
CA ARG A 47 5.86 -13.73 -0.33
C ARG A 47 4.43 -14.26 -0.41
N VAL A 48 3.62 -13.74 -1.34
CA VAL A 48 2.23 -14.16 -1.56
C VAL A 48 2.01 -14.60 -3.01
N SER A 49 1.09 -15.53 -3.23
CA SER A 49 0.79 -16.02 -4.59
C SER A 49 0.22 -14.89 -5.47
N PRO A 50 0.84 -14.58 -6.62
CA PRO A 50 0.26 -13.64 -7.58
C PRO A 50 -1.13 -14.07 -8.07
N GLN A 51 -1.39 -15.37 -8.17
CA GLN A 51 -2.69 -15.91 -8.55
C GLN A 51 -3.80 -15.56 -7.54
N MET A 52 -3.46 -15.44 -6.26
CA MET A 52 -4.39 -14.98 -5.23
C MET A 52 -4.81 -13.53 -5.51
N VAL A 53 -3.87 -12.66 -5.88
CA VAL A 53 -4.16 -11.27 -6.26
C VAL A 53 -5.00 -11.22 -7.54
N ILE A 54 -4.68 -12.04 -8.54
CA ILE A 54 -5.42 -12.11 -9.81
C ILE A 54 -6.85 -12.62 -9.62
N SER A 55 -7.10 -13.50 -8.66
CA SER A 55 -8.44 -14.06 -8.41
C SER A 55 -9.32 -13.19 -7.50
N LEU A 56 -8.75 -12.21 -6.78
CA LEU A 56 -9.55 -11.26 -6.01
C LEU A 56 -10.41 -10.38 -6.93
N ASP A 57 -11.66 -10.18 -6.51
CA ASP A 57 -12.52 -9.15 -7.10
C ASP A 57 -11.94 -7.75 -6.84
N ASN A 58 -12.38 -6.80 -7.66
CA ASN A 58 -11.81 -5.45 -7.64
C ASN A 58 -12.05 -4.74 -6.29
N GLU A 59 -13.20 -4.91 -5.65
CA GLU A 59 -13.51 -4.23 -4.39
C GLU A 59 -12.60 -4.73 -3.27
N ARG A 60 -12.46 -6.06 -3.13
CA ARG A 60 -11.57 -6.66 -2.13
C ARG A 60 -10.12 -6.31 -2.42
N LEU A 61 -9.69 -6.35 -3.67
CA LEU A 61 -8.33 -5.97 -4.03
C LEU A 61 -8.06 -4.49 -3.73
N THR A 62 -8.99 -3.59 -4.06
CA THR A 62 -8.90 -2.16 -3.71
C THR A 62 -8.77 -1.95 -2.20
N LYS A 63 -9.56 -2.66 -1.39
CA LYS A 63 -9.44 -2.58 0.07
C LYS A 63 -8.06 -3.01 0.58
N ARG A 64 -7.48 -4.07 0.01
CA ARG A 64 -6.13 -4.53 0.37
C ARG A 64 -5.06 -3.54 -0.07
N VAL A 65 -5.17 -3.00 -1.29
CA VAL A 65 -4.23 -2.00 -1.82
C VAL A 65 -4.23 -0.75 -0.95
N ARG A 66 -5.41 -0.22 -0.58
CA ARG A 66 -5.54 0.91 0.36
C ARG A 66 -4.90 0.64 1.71
N GLY A 67 -5.02 -0.58 2.24
CA GLY A 67 -4.38 -0.94 3.50
C GLY A 67 -2.85 -0.80 3.46
N VAL A 68 -2.22 -1.31 2.39
CA VAL A 68 -0.77 -1.16 2.19
C VAL A 68 -0.39 0.30 1.96
N MET A 69 -1.12 1.04 1.12
CA MET A 69 -0.88 2.47 0.90
C MET A 69 -0.99 3.28 2.18
N SER A 70 -1.92 2.92 3.08
CA SER A 70 -2.08 3.61 4.37
C SER A 70 -0.89 3.34 5.29
N ILE A 71 -0.32 2.13 5.29
CA ILE A 71 0.90 1.82 6.06
C ILE A 71 2.07 2.66 5.55
N GLU A 72 2.25 2.75 4.23
CA GLU A 72 3.32 3.56 3.63
C GLU A 72 3.14 5.05 3.93
N LEU A 73 1.91 5.56 3.84
CA LEU A 73 1.56 6.91 4.24
C LEU A 73 1.91 7.19 5.71
N PHE A 74 1.57 6.27 6.61
CA PHE A 74 1.93 6.43 8.02
C PHE A 74 3.45 6.44 8.21
N SER A 75 4.22 5.61 7.49
CA SER A 75 5.68 5.65 7.54
C SER A 75 6.23 7.01 7.14
N THR A 76 5.71 7.59 6.03
CA THR A 76 6.11 8.94 5.58
C THR A 76 5.74 10.02 6.60
N ILE A 77 4.51 9.99 7.09
CA ILE A 77 4.03 10.96 8.09
C ILE A 77 4.83 10.85 9.39
N PHE A 78 5.19 9.63 9.81
CA PHE A 78 5.93 9.40 11.06
C PHE A 78 7.36 9.94 10.97
N ASP A 79 7.98 9.90 9.79
CA ASP A 79 9.30 10.51 9.56
C ASP A 79 9.25 12.04 9.69
N ASP A 80 8.09 12.66 9.45
CA ASP A 80 7.88 14.11 9.54
C ASP A 80 7.40 14.59 10.93
N PHE A 81 7.16 13.68 11.87
CA PHE A 81 6.67 14.05 13.20
C PHE A 81 7.76 14.63 14.10
N THR A 82 7.42 15.71 14.83
CA THR A 82 8.26 16.18 15.93
C THR A 82 8.18 15.20 17.11
N PRO A 83 9.18 15.20 18.02
CA PRO A 83 9.14 14.35 19.22
C PRO A 83 7.85 14.49 20.03
N GLU A 84 7.29 15.70 20.13
CA GLU A 84 6.03 15.98 20.83
C GLU A 84 4.82 15.35 20.13
N GLN A 85 4.80 15.34 18.79
CA GLN A 85 3.73 14.70 18.01
C GLN A 85 3.78 13.17 18.13
N ILE A 86 4.98 12.58 18.17
CA ILE A 86 5.18 11.16 18.44
C ILE A 86 4.68 10.81 19.84
N GLU A 87 5.01 11.62 20.85
CA GLU A 87 4.55 11.41 22.24
C GLU A 87 3.02 11.47 22.34
N MET A 88 2.38 12.44 21.68
CA MET A 88 0.93 12.55 21.62
C MET A 88 0.27 11.35 20.93
N PHE A 89 0.81 10.90 19.79
CA PHE A 89 0.32 9.71 19.10
C PHE A 89 0.43 8.46 19.98
N ASN A 90 1.59 8.25 20.61
CA ASN A 90 1.83 7.13 21.51
C ASN A 90 0.89 7.17 22.71
N ALA A 91 0.67 8.34 23.32
CA ALA A 91 -0.28 8.49 24.42
C ALA A 91 -1.70 8.09 24.02
N VAL A 92 -2.17 8.44 22.81
CA VAL A 92 -3.49 8.03 22.32
C VAL A 92 -3.55 6.52 22.05
N VAL A 93 -2.54 5.95 21.38
CA VAL A 93 -2.49 4.51 21.05
C VAL A 93 -2.40 3.64 22.31
N GLU A 94 -1.66 4.10 23.32
CA GLU A 94 -1.48 3.41 24.60
C GLU A 94 -2.60 3.71 25.60
N GLY A 95 -3.60 4.52 25.22
CA GLY A 95 -4.76 4.84 26.04
C GLY A 95 -4.43 5.65 27.29
N ARG A 96 -3.37 6.48 27.23
CA ARG A 96 -2.93 7.38 28.31
C ARG A 96 -3.51 8.79 28.20
N TYR A 97 -4.50 9.00 27.33
CA TYR A 97 -5.14 10.30 27.05
C TYR A 97 -6.56 10.36 27.61
#